data_AF-A0D6U7-F1
#
_entry.id   AF-A0D6U7-F1
#
_cell.length_a   1.000
_cell.length_b   1.000
_cell.length_c   1.000
_cell.angle_alpha   90.00
_cell.angle_beta   90.00
_cell.angle_gamma   90.00
#
_symmetry.space_group_name_H-M   'P 1'
#
loop_
_entity.id
_entity.type
_entity.pdbx_description
1 polymer ?
#
loop_
_entity_poly.entity_id
_entity_poly.type
_entity_poly.pdbx_seq_one_letter_code
_entity_poly.pdbx_strand_id
1 'polypeptide(L)'
;MIIILNKLKIKKFYAQLLQKVNEAHEVHVNLTELKKSCDSMKITGNRKEKDIENMRKEIDQMTIQVDQYNSTQNNLLAKEKELQQKLEGQHKLLSESQYDRKIFEHTLNRMKKDQLIYQLRANQYERHLQLALQQYHSSTYKTQQIQEIYSKTLMALKDVTEGIQQQNKNREKNLQRFKDDLRQRQDIEQKRDDRIKRQQEIAEVAAKDIKDSALKKWRKLLLVHKFLNSFLKNKMQRGIAQYQNLEMTFQKIKASTGITDANDIVQKFLGREQTYAHLLISISDYEKKINALKNENQELQTQYSNLKQQYTDMDKEFQVETYRQKEDLFEQDKLVQEVEEKATVAGLLENKLRNWMSRGLKKLGLQKNQGFQAIIDSVREKLVNLSTKDQQDLLNKSMLNAVSDIKDQEFLKRNVRVKPKKQLTQSHTNHSMDQSSIKDDEDMFDELPIKEDEEDELEEEKLIEQLREEIKVKNHKK
;
A
#
# COMPACT_ATOMS: atom_id res chain seq x y z
N MET A 1 96.52 -35.40 -197.08
CA MET A 1 96.97 -35.79 -195.72
C MET A 1 96.75 -34.69 -194.68
N ILE A 2 95.57 -34.03 -194.62
CA ILE A 2 95.19 -33.06 -193.56
C ILE A 2 93.71 -33.28 -193.11
N ILE A 3 93.05 -34.36 -193.57
CA ILE A 3 91.63 -34.65 -193.27
C ILE A 3 91.45 -35.47 -191.96
N ILE A 4 92.54 -35.94 -191.33
CA ILE A 4 92.46 -36.84 -190.15
C ILE A 4 92.59 -36.09 -188.80
N LEU A 5 93.04 -34.83 -188.77
CA LEU A 5 93.27 -34.09 -187.52
C LEU A 5 92.06 -33.34 -186.94
N ASN A 6 90.93 -33.27 -187.65
CA ASN A 6 89.75 -32.52 -187.20
C ASN A 6 88.69 -33.34 -186.42
N LYS A 7 88.81 -34.68 -186.37
CA LYS A 7 87.85 -35.55 -185.67
C LYS A 7 88.18 -35.84 -184.20
N LEU A 8 89.35 -35.44 -183.69
CA LEU A 8 89.79 -35.75 -182.32
C LEU A 8 89.65 -34.61 -181.30
N LYS A 9 89.41 -33.36 -181.72
CA LYS A 9 89.19 -32.23 -180.79
C LYS A 9 87.74 -32.07 -180.30
N ILE A 10 86.75 -32.56 -181.05
CA ILE A 10 85.32 -32.42 -180.68
C ILE A 10 84.91 -33.41 -179.57
N LYS A 11 85.58 -34.57 -179.45
CA LYS A 11 85.24 -35.60 -178.44
C LYS A 11 85.71 -35.27 -177.02
N LYS A 12 86.69 -34.37 -176.84
CA LYS A 12 87.21 -33.99 -175.50
C LYS A 12 86.42 -32.85 -174.82
N PHE A 13 85.66 -32.05 -175.57
CA PHE A 13 84.88 -30.95 -175.00
C PHE A 13 83.56 -31.42 -174.36
N TYR A 14 82.93 -32.48 -174.90
CA TYR A 14 81.68 -33.01 -174.36
C TYR A 14 81.84 -33.78 -173.04
N ALA A 15 83.02 -34.33 -172.75
CA ALA A 15 83.27 -35.06 -171.50
C ALA A 15 83.46 -34.14 -170.28
N GLN A 16 83.96 -32.91 -170.48
CA GLN A 16 84.14 -31.92 -169.38
C GLN A 16 82.85 -31.17 -169.03
N LEU A 17 81.85 -31.13 -169.90
CA LEU A 17 80.56 -30.49 -169.61
C LEU A 17 79.66 -31.38 -168.73
N LEU A 18 79.75 -32.71 -168.86
CA LEU A 18 78.92 -33.65 -168.09
C LEU A 18 79.30 -33.74 -166.61
N GLN A 19 80.59 -33.55 -166.28
CA GLN A 19 81.08 -33.65 -164.89
C GLN A 19 80.66 -32.43 -164.04
N LYS A 20 80.61 -31.22 -164.64
CA LYS A 20 80.15 -30.01 -163.94
C LYS A 20 78.65 -29.95 -163.69
N VAL A 21 77.84 -30.69 -164.43
CA VAL A 21 76.38 -30.77 -164.23
C VAL A 21 76.04 -31.71 -163.06
N ASN A 22 76.82 -32.78 -162.84
CA ASN A 22 76.58 -33.70 -161.72
C ASN A 22 76.98 -33.12 -160.37
N GLU A 23 78.10 -32.37 -160.27
CA GLU A 23 78.48 -31.69 -159.02
C GLU A 23 77.47 -30.59 -158.62
N ALA A 24 76.89 -29.88 -159.58
CA ALA A 24 75.84 -28.90 -159.30
C ALA A 24 74.53 -29.55 -158.80
N HIS A 25 74.22 -30.77 -159.26
CA HIS A 25 73.06 -31.53 -158.78
C HIS A 25 73.27 -32.03 -157.35
N GLU A 26 74.46 -32.52 -157.01
CA GLU A 26 74.78 -33.03 -155.68
C GLU A 26 74.84 -31.91 -154.62
N VAL A 27 75.39 -30.74 -154.97
CA VAL A 27 75.32 -29.54 -154.13
C VAL A 27 73.88 -29.10 -153.94
N HIS A 28 73.04 -29.15 -154.99
CA HIS A 28 71.62 -28.83 -154.86
C HIS A 28 70.89 -29.81 -153.94
N VAL A 29 71.16 -31.12 -154.03
CA VAL A 29 70.57 -32.15 -153.16
C VAL A 29 70.95 -31.89 -151.70
N ASN A 30 72.24 -31.67 -151.42
CA ASN A 30 72.71 -31.36 -150.07
C ASN A 30 72.14 -30.04 -149.53
N LEU A 31 71.96 -29.02 -150.37
CA LEU A 31 71.30 -27.76 -149.98
C LEU A 31 69.81 -27.98 -149.68
N THR A 32 69.11 -28.83 -150.44
CA THR A 32 67.72 -29.20 -150.12
C THR A 32 67.60 -30.04 -148.86
N GLU A 33 68.55 -30.93 -148.55
CA GLU A 33 68.56 -31.68 -147.30
C GLU A 33 68.89 -30.78 -146.10
N LEU A 34 69.86 -29.88 -146.22
CA LEU A 34 70.14 -28.90 -145.18
C LEU A 34 68.96 -27.97 -144.96
N LYS A 35 68.27 -27.57 -146.03
CA LYS A 35 67.06 -26.75 -145.95
C LYS A 35 65.92 -27.51 -145.28
N LYS A 36 65.69 -28.78 -145.65
CA LYS A 36 64.71 -29.65 -144.96
C LYS A 36 65.05 -29.87 -143.49
N SER A 37 66.34 -30.03 -143.15
CA SER A 37 66.80 -30.17 -141.77
C SER A 37 66.62 -28.87 -140.98
N CYS A 38 66.98 -27.73 -141.57
CA CYS A 38 66.78 -26.40 -140.99
C CYS A 38 65.29 -26.07 -140.81
N ASP A 39 64.46 -26.39 -141.80
CA ASP A 39 63.00 -26.26 -141.74
C ASP A 39 62.41 -27.19 -140.67
N SER A 40 62.91 -28.43 -140.55
CA SER A 40 62.52 -29.38 -139.50
C SER A 40 62.91 -28.89 -138.11
N MET A 41 64.13 -28.38 -137.92
CA MET A 41 64.59 -27.79 -136.67
C MET A 41 63.80 -26.53 -136.33
N LYS A 42 63.44 -25.71 -137.32
CA LYS A 42 62.60 -24.52 -137.13
C LYS A 42 61.16 -24.90 -136.75
N ILE A 43 60.58 -25.91 -137.39
CA ILE A 43 59.25 -26.45 -137.02
C ILE A 43 59.29 -27.03 -135.60
N THR A 44 60.33 -27.78 -135.26
CA THR A 44 60.49 -28.38 -133.93
C THR A 44 60.74 -27.31 -132.86
N GLY A 45 61.54 -26.30 -133.17
CA GLY A 45 61.75 -25.12 -132.34
C GLY A 45 60.44 -24.37 -132.10
N ASN A 46 59.69 -24.07 -133.15
CA ASN A 46 58.37 -23.43 -133.05
C ASN A 46 57.36 -24.27 -132.25
N ARG A 47 57.40 -25.61 -132.35
CA ARG A 47 56.56 -26.50 -131.53
C ARG A 47 56.95 -26.41 -130.05
N LYS A 48 58.25 -26.52 -129.73
CA LYS A 48 58.74 -26.40 -128.36
C LYS A 48 58.50 -25.01 -127.78
N GLU A 49 58.64 -23.96 -128.59
CA GLU A 49 58.31 -22.57 -128.21
C GLU A 49 56.82 -22.46 -127.87
N LYS A 50 55.95 -23.07 -128.69
CA LYS A 50 54.51 -23.13 -128.42
C LYS A 50 54.18 -23.95 -127.18
N ASP A 51 54.90 -25.04 -126.91
CA ASP A 51 54.73 -25.85 -125.71
C ASP A 51 55.22 -25.09 -124.46
N ILE A 52 56.33 -24.37 -124.55
CA ILE A 52 56.82 -23.48 -123.50
C ILE A 52 55.81 -22.36 -123.23
N GLU A 53 55.24 -21.76 -124.27
CA GLU A 53 54.21 -20.74 -124.15
C GLU A 53 52.91 -21.30 -123.53
N ASN A 54 52.53 -22.53 -123.88
CA ASN A 54 51.40 -23.22 -123.25
C ASN A 54 51.67 -23.52 -121.76
N MET A 55 52.86 -24.03 -121.43
CA MET A 55 53.26 -24.27 -120.03
C MET A 55 53.33 -22.96 -119.23
N ARG A 56 53.78 -21.85 -119.84
CA ARG A 56 53.74 -20.52 -119.20
C ARG A 56 52.31 -20.09 -118.92
N LYS A 57 51.39 -20.25 -119.87
CA LYS A 57 49.97 -19.95 -119.66
C LYS A 57 49.35 -20.82 -118.58
N GLU A 58 49.73 -22.09 -118.49
CA GLU A 58 49.28 -23.00 -117.43
C GLU A 58 49.85 -22.60 -116.07
N ILE A 59 51.13 -22.22 -116.00
CA ILE A 59 51.75 -21.66 -114.79
C ILE A 59 51.02 -20.38 -114.37
N ASP A 60 50.75 -19.45 -115.29
CA ASP A 60 50.02 -18.22 -115.01
C ASP A 60 48.60 -18.50 -114.52
N GLN A 61 47.90 -19.46 -115.14
CA GLN A 61 46.58 -19.90 -114.69
C GLN A 61 46.63 -20.50 -113.28
N MET A 62 47.62 -21.33 -112.99
CA MET A 62 47.83 -21.92 -111.67
C MET A 62 48.20 -20.85 -110.64
N THR A 63 49.00 -19.84 -111.00
CA THR A 63 49.31 -18.69 -110.13
C THR A 63 48.04 -17.89 -109.81
N ILE A 64 47.21 -17.61 -110.82
CA ILE A 64 45.91 -16.94 -110.61
C ILE A 64 45.01 -17.76 -109.68
N GLN A 65 44.96 -19.09 -109.85
CA GLN A 65 44.18 -19.96 -108.96
C GLN A 65 44.73 -19.93 -107.53
N VAL A 66 46.05 -20.02 -107.35
CA VAL A 66 46.69 -19.93 -106.03
C VAL A 66 46.39 -18.59 -105.37
N ASP A 67 46.44 -17.48 -106.11
CA ASP A 67 46.09 -16.15 -105.58
C ASP A 67 44.62 -16.04 -105.21
N GLN A 68 43.71 -16.64 -105.99
CA GLN A 68 42.29 -16.73 -105.65
C GLN A 68 42.08 -17.57 -104.38
N TYR A 69 42.72 -18.73 -104.28
CA TYR A 69 42.66 -19.57 -103.08
C TYR A 69 43.21 -18.82 -101.86
N ASN A 70 44.38 -18.18 -101.96
CA ASN A 70 44.96 -17.39 -100.89
C ASN A 70 44.05 -16.22 -100.48
N SER A 71 43.43 -15.54 -101.44
CA SER A 71 42.45 -14.47 -101.17
C SER A 71 41.23 -15.01 -100.42
N THR A 72 40.66 -16.13 -100.87
CA THR A 72 39.52 -16.77 -100.17
C THR A 72 39.89 -17.26 -98.78
N GLN A 73 41.07 -17.86 -98.61
CA GLN A 73 41.58 -18.31 -97.32
C GLN A 73 41.78 -17.13 -96.36
N ASN A 74 42.37 -16.04 -96.82
CA ASN A 74 42.53 -14.82 -96.01
C ASN A 74 41.18 -14.22 -95.62
N ASN A 75 40.19 -14.21 -96.53
CA ASN A 75 38.84 -13.76 -96.24
C ASN A 75 38.13 -14.66 -95.21
N LEU A 76 38.31 -15.98 -95.31
CA LEU A 76 37.77 -16.93 -94.35
C LEU A 76 38.42 -16.77 -92.97
N LEU A 77 39.75 -16.62 -92.91
CA LEU A 77 40.48 -16.35 -91.66
C LEU A 77 40.05 -15.01 -91.03
N ALA A 78 39.85 -13.97 -91.85
CA ALA A 78 39.34 -12.69 -91.36
C ALA A 78 37.93 -12.83 -90.78
N LYS A 79 37.06 -13.60 -91.45
CA LYS A 79 35.69 -13.89 -90.98
C LYS A 79 35.68 -14.77 -89.72
N GLU A 80 36.56 -15.76 -89.64
CA GLU A 80 36.75 -16.60 -88.46
C GLU A 80 37.18 -15.73 -87.26
N LYS A 81 38.15 -14.83 -87.47
CA LYS A 81 38.59 -13.88 -86.44
C LYS A 81 37.46 -12.92 -86.02
N GLU A 82 36.65 -12.43 -86.96
CA GLU A 82 35.49 -11.60 -86.66
C GLU A 82 34.44 -12.36 -85.83
N LEU A 83 34.14 -13.61 -86.21
CA LEU A 83 33.21 -14.46 -85.48
C LEU A 83 33.74 -14.80 -84.08
N GLN A 84 35.04 -15.05 -83.95
CA GLN A 84 35.68 -15.29 -82.66
C GLN A 84 35.61 -14.04 -81.76
N GLN A 85 35.86 -12.85 -82.30
CA GLN A 85 35.68 -11.59 -81.56
C GLN A 85 34.23 -11.36 -81.14
N LYS A 86 33.25 -11.68 -82.00
CA LYS A 86 31.82 -11.61 -81.64
C LYS A 86 31.47 -12.62 -80.55
N LEU A 87 31.99 -13.85 -80.63
CA LEU A 87 31.80 -14.88 -79.60
C LEU A 87 32.36 -14.44 -78.25
N GLU A 88 33.59 -13.92 -78.23
CA GLU A 88 34.21 -13.36 -77.02
C GLU A 88 33.41 -12.19 -76.45
N GLY A 89 32.91 -11.29 -77.31
CA GLY A 89 32.04 -10.19 -76.92
C GLY A 89 30.74 -10.68 -76.26
N GLN A 90 30.09 -11.70 -76.84
CA GLN A 90 28.90 -12.32 -76.26
C GLN A 90 29.19 -13.04 -74.94
N HIS A 91 30.34 -13.70 -74.81
CA HIS A 91 30.76 -14.31 -73.54
C HIS A 91 30.97 -13.28 -72.44
N LYS A 92 31.58 -12.12 -72.75
CA LYS A 92 31.71 -11.02 -71.80
C LYS A 92 30.35 -10.51 -71.35
N LEU A 93 29.44 -10.25 -72.30
CA LEU A 93 28.09 -9.78 -72.00
C LEU A 93 27.28 -10.79 -71.17
N LEU A 94 27.42 -12.09 -71.47
CA LEU A 94 26.79 -13.16 -70.69
C LEU A 94 27.36 -13.21 -69.26
N SER A 95 28.67 -13.05 -69.10
CA SER A 95 29.34 -13.01 -67.80
C SER A 95 28.88 -11.80 -66.96
N GLU A 96 28.78 -10.63 -67.58
CA GLU A 96 28.23 -9.40 -66.96
C GLU A 96 26.78 -9.62 -66.52
N SER A 97 25.93 -10.16 -67.40
CA SER A 97 24.53 -10.48 -67.07
C SER A 97 24.41 -11.49 -65.92
N GLN A 98 25.30 -12.49 -65.86
CA GLN A 98 25.34 -13.45 -64.75
C GLN A 98 25.75 -12.77 -63.43
N TYR A 99 26.65 -11.81 -63.47
CA TYR A 99 27.06 -11.02 -62.31
C TYR A 99 25.91 -10.13 -61.82
N ASP A 100 25.24 -9.42 -62.73
CA ASP A 100 24.06 -8.61 -62.41
C ASP A 100 22.94 -9.44 -61.80
N ARG A 101 22.68 -10.63 -62.37
CA ARG A 101 21.69 -11.58 -61.82
C ARG A 101 22.01 -11.93 -60.37
N LYS A 102 23.28 -12.19 -60.04
CA LYS A 102 23.70 -12.48 -58.66
C LYS A 102 23.51 -11.27 -57.74
N ILE A 103 23.82 -10.06 -58.21
CA ILE A 103 23.58 -8.83 -57.43
C ILE A 103 22.10 -8.66 -57.12
N PHE A 104 21.23 -8.82 -58.11
CA PHE A 104 19.78 -8.70 -57.91
C PHE A 104 19.25 -9.79 -57.00
N GLU A 105 19.75 -11.02 -57.11
CA GLU A 105 19.40 -12.11 -56.21
C GLU A 105 19.81 -11.82 -54.76
N HIS A 106 21.03 -11.31 -54.54
CA HIS A 106 21.49 -10.88 -53.22
C HIS A 106 20.64 -9.72 -52.67
N THR A 107 20.32 -8.72 -53.48
CA THR A 107 19.47 -7.59 -53.10
C THR A 107 18.06 -8.07 -52.72
N LEU A 108 17.46 -8.95 -53.52
CA LEU A 108 16.15 -9.54 -53.26
C LEU A 108 16.16 -10.33 -51.94
N ASN A 109 17.18 -11.15 -51.72
CA ASN A 109 17.32 -11.94 -50.49
C ASN A 109 17.49 -11.05 -49.25
N ARG A 110 18.22 -9.94 -49.37
CA ARG A 110 18.32 -8.93 -48.30
C ARG A 110 16.97 -8.26 -48.04
N MET A 111 16.27 -7.81 -49.08
CA MET A 111 14.95 -7.18 -48.93
C MET A 111 13.93 -8.10 -48.27
N LYS A 112 13.94 -9.40 -48.60
CA LYS A 112 13.10 -10.40 -47.93
C LYS A 112 13.42 -10.54 -46.44
N LYS A 113 14.70 -10.52 -46.07
CA LYS A 113 15.12 -10.54 -44.66
C LYS A 113 14.68 -9.26 -43.94
N ASP A 114 14.87 -8.11 -44.56
CA ASP A 114 14.46 -6.82 -43.99
C ASP A 114 12.93 -6.77 -43.81
N GLN A 115 12.16 -7.24 -44.79
CA GLN A 115 10.70 -7.39 -44.69
C GLN A 115 10.29 -8.26 -43.49
N LEU A 116 10.94 -9.41 -43.30
CA LEU A 116 10.67 -10.29 -42.16
C LEU A 116 10.98 -9.59 -40.82
N ILE A 117 12.09 -8.84 -40.75
CA ILE A 117 12.46 -8.06 -39.56
C ILE A 117 11.38 -7.00 -39.27
N TYR A 118 10.89 -6.29 -40.29
CA TYR A 118 9.81 -5.31 -40.12
C TYR A 118 8.50 -5.95 -39.65
N GLN A 119 8.14 -7.12 -40.18
CA GLN A 119 6.96 -7.87 -39.72
C GLN A 119 7.10 -8.31 -38.26
N LEU A 120 8.28 -8.81 -37.86
CA LEU A 120 8.56 -9.16 -36.47
C LEU A 120 8.44 -7.94 -35.54
N ARG A 121 8.98 -6.79 -35.95
CA ARG A 121 8.85 -5.52 -35.19
C ARG A 121 7.40 -5.06 -35.10
N ALA A 122 6.63 -5.13 -36.20
CA ALA A 122 5.22 -4.79 -36.19
C ALA A 122 4.43 -5.65 -35.19
N ASN A 123 4.66 -6.97 -35.19
CA ASN A 123 4.04 -7.89 -34.23
C ASN A 123 4.46 -7.61 -32.79
N GLN A 124 5.71 -7.20 -32.55
CA GLN A 124 6.17 -6.79 -31.23
C GLN A 124 5.43 -5.53 -30.76
N TYR A 125 5.31 -4.51 -31.62
CA TYR A 125 4.57 -3.29 -31.30
C TYR A 125 3.08 -3.56 -31.05
N GLU A 126 2.46 -4.47 -31.81
CA GLU A 126 1.08 -4.88 -31.57
C GLU A 126 0.90 -5.52 -30.19
N ARG A 127 1.81 -6.42 -29.79
CA ARG A 127 1.79 -7.00 -28.43
C ARG A 127 1.99 -5.95 -27.34
N HIS A 128 2.91 -5.00 -27.55
CA HIS A 128 3.11 -3.91 -26.61
C HIS A 128 1.86 -3.03 -26.48
N LEU A 129 1.20 -2.74 -27.60
CA LEU A 129 -0.05 -1.99 -27.61
C LEU A 129 -1.17 -2.74 -26.87
N GLN A 130 -1.33 -4.04 -27.11
CA GLN A 130 -2.31 -4.87 -26.40
C GLN A 130 -2.07 -4.88 -24.88
N LEU A 131 -0.81 -5.03 -24.45
CA LEU A 131 -0.44 -4.97 -23.03
C LEU A 131 -0.72 -3.58 -22.44
N ALA A 132 -0.39 -2.51 -23.15
CA ALA A 132 -0.67 -1.14 -22.71
C ALA A 132 -2.19 -0.88 -22.57
N LEU A 133 -2.99 -1.37 -23.52
CA LEU A 133 -4.46 -1.29 -23.44
C LEU A 133 -5.00 -2.08 -22.25
N GLN A 134 -4.50 -3.29 -21.99
CA GLN A 134 -4.90 -4.08 -20.83
C GLN A 134 -4.57 -3.36 -19.51
N GLN A 135 -3.38 -2.75 -19.42
CA GLN A 135 -3.00 -1.94 -18.25
C GLN A 135 -3.88 -0.70 -18.10
N TYR A 136 -4.20 -0.01 -19.20
CA TYR A 136 -5.11 1.13 -19.20
C TYR A 136 -6.51 0.74 -18.69
N HIS A 137 -7.08 -0.37 -19.18
CA HIS A 137 -8.36 -0.87 -18.69
C HIS A 137 -8.31 -1.26 -17.21
N SER A 138 -7.25 -1.94 -16.78
CA SER A 138 -7.06 -2.29 -15.36
C SER A 138 -6.97 -1.04 -14.47
N SER A 139 -6.25 0.00 -14.92
CA SER A 139 -6.15 1.28 -14.21
C SER A 139 -7.49 1.99 -14.15
N THR A 140 -8.21 2.05 -15.26
CA THR A 140 -9.54 2.66 -15.35
C THR A 140 -10.53 2.00 -14.39
N TYR A 141 -10.52 0.67 -14.32
CA TYR A 141 -11.35 -0.09 -13.38
C TYR A 141 -10.99 0.23 -11.92
N LYS A 142 -9.71 0.30 -11.57
CA LYS A 142 -9.27 0.70 -10.23
C LYS A 142 -9.73 2.12 -9.89
N THR A 143 -9.66 3.06 -10.84
CA THR A 143 -10.16 4.42 -10.64
C THR A 143 -11.66 4.44 -10.37
N GLN A 144 -12.45 3.65 -11.10
CA GLN A 144 -13.89 3.51 -10.86
C GLN A 144 -14.18 2.95 -9.45
N GLN A 145 -13.46 1.90 -9.03
CA GLN A 145 -13.59 1.36 -7.68
C GLN A 145 -13.26 2.40 -6.60
N ILE A 146 -12.21 3.19 -6.79
CA ILE A 146 -11.85 4.27 -5.87
C ILE A 146 -12.98 5.32 -5.80
N GLN A 147 -13.57 5.69 -6.94
CA GLN A 147 -14.71 6.63 -6.98
C GLN A 147 -15.94 6.08 -6.26
N GLU A 148 -16.26 4.79 -6.41
CA GLU A 148 -17.36 4.14 -5.69
C GLU A 148 -17.12 4.14 -4.18
N ILE A 149 -15.91 3.78 -3.75
CA ILE A 149 -15.54 3.82 -2.33
C ILE A 149 -15.63 5.24 -1.80
N TYR A 150 -15.11 6.23 -2.53
CA TYR A 150 -15.19 7.63 -2.16
C TYR A 150 -16.65 8.09 -1.98
N SER A 151 -17.53 7.75 -2.93
CA SER A 151 -18.97 8.04 -2.82
C SER A 151 -19.61 7.39 -1.58
N LYS A 152 -19.29 6.12 -1.30
CA LYS A 152 -19.76 5.41 -0.10
C LYS A 152 -19.26 6.07 1.19
N THR A 153 -17.99 6.46 1.24
CA THR A 153 -17.41 7.14 2.42
C THR A 153 -18.04 8.51 2.64
N LEU A 154 -18.34 9.25 1.56
CA LEU A 154 -18.99 10.56 1.66
C LEU A 154 -20.43 10.41 2.15
N MET A 155 -21.16 9.38 1.70
CA MET A 155 -22.49 9.06 2.20
C MET A 155 -22.46 8.71 3.71
N ALA A 156 -21.53 7.84 4.13
CA ALA A 156 -21.36 7.49 5.54
C ALA A 156 -21.01 8.71 6.42
N LEU A 157 -20.16 9.62 5.92
CA LEU A 157 -19.82 10.86 6.62
C LEU A 157 -21.04 11.77 6.78
N LYS A 158 -21.88 11.86 5.73
CA LYS A 158 -23.13 12.61 5.78
C LYS A 158 -24.07 12.04 6.84
N ASP A 159 -24.26 10.72 6.88
CA ASP A 159 -25.11 10.06 7.87
C ASP A 159 -24.62 10.30 9.32
N VAL A 160 -23.30 10.22 9.55
CA VAL A 160 -22.69 10.54 10.85
C VAL A 160 -22.92 12.02 11.22
N THR A 161 -22.76 12.93 10.25
CA THR A 161 -22.98 14.37 10.48
C THR A 161 -24.44 14.66 10.82
N GLU A 162 -25.39 14.06 10.11
CA GLU A 162 -26.82 14.16 10.41
C GLU A 162 -27.15 13.57 11.79
N GLY A 163 -26.53 12.44 12.15
CA GLY A 163 -26.63 11.83 13.48
C GLY A 163 -26.16 12.75 14.60
N ILE A 164 -25.00 13.40 14.43
CA ILE A 164 -24.45 14.37 15.38
C ILE A 164 -25.37 15.59 15.50
N GLN A 165 -25.85 16.13 14.38
CA GLN A 165 -26.78 17.26 14.37
C GLN A 165 -28.07 16.94 15.13
N GLN A 166 -28.64 15.75 14.90
CA GLN A 166 -29.85 15.31 15.58
C GLN A 166 -29.62 15.10 17.08
N GLN A 167 -28.47 14.53 17.47
CA GLN A 167 -28.10 14.39 18.89
C GLN A 167 -27.94 15.76 19.57
N ASN A 168 -27.29 16.71 18.91
CA ASN A 168 -27.13 18.07 19.44
C ASN A 168 -28.48 18.77 19.59
N LYS A 169 -29.37 18.66 18.61
CA LYS A 169 -30.74 19.18 18.69
C LYS A 169 -31.52 18.57 19.87
N ASN A 170 -31.35 17.28 20.13
CA ASN A 170 -31.98 16.61 21.27
C ASN A 170 -31.37 17.05 22.60
N ARG A 171 -30.04 17.21 22.68
CA ARG A 171 -29.36 17.75 23.86
C ARG A 171 -29.82 19.17 24.17
N GLU A 172 -29.96 20.01 23.16
CA GLU A 172 -30.44 21.40 23.31
C GLU A 172 -31.89 21.43 23.81
N LYS A 173 -32.78 20.60 23.25
CA LYS A 173 -34.15 20.44 23.77
C LYS A 173 -34.17 19.98 25.23
N ASN A 174 -33.33 19.02 25.60
CA ASN A 174 -33.26 18.53 26.98
C ASN A 174 -32.70 19.60 27.94
N LEU A 175 -31.65 20.32 27.52
CA LEU A 175 -31.09 21.43 28.27
C LEU A 175 -32.14 22.53 28.48
N GLN A 176 -32.93 22.82 27.46
CA GLN A 176 -34.02 23.80 27.57
C GLN A 176 -35.09 23.35 28.56
N ARG A 177 -35.52 22.08 28.50
CA ARG A 177 -36.44 21.50 29.50
C ARG A 177 -35.90 21.62 30.93
N PHE A 178 -34.62 21.29 31.14
CA PHE A 178 -34.01 21.44 32.46
C PHE A 178 -33.94 22.88 32.93
N LYS A 179 -33.66 23.84 32.04
CA LYS A 179 -33.70 25.28 32.38
C LYS A 179 -35.11 25.71 32.79
N ASP A 180 -36.14 25.24 32.10
CA ASP A 180 -37.53 25.57 32.40
C ASP A 180 -37.96 24.95 33.74
N ASP A 181 -37.60 23.69 34.01
CA ASP A 181 -37.84 23.02 35.30
C ASP A 181 -37.13 23.73 36.47
N LEU A 182 -35.89 24.18 36.25
CA LEU A 182 -35.09 24.87 37.26
C LEU A 182 -35.66 26.26 37.57
N ARG A 183 -36.11 26.99 36.55
CA ARG A 183 -36.87 28.25 36.73
C ARG A 183 -38.16 28.00 37.50
N GLN A 184 -38.91 26.96 37.15
CA GLN A 184 -40.15 26.62 37.87
C GLN A 184 -39.89 26.32 39.35
N ARG A 185 -38.84 25.55 39.67
CA ARG A 185 -38.43 25.28 41.06
C ARG A 185 -38.05 26.57 41.79
N GLN A 186 -37.26 27.43 41.15
CA GLN A 186 -36.86 28.73 41.71
C GLN A 186 -38.07 29.62 41.99
N ASP A 187 -39.06 29.68 41.10
CA ASP A 187 -40.30 30.43 41.31
C ASP A 187 -41.14 29.90 42.49
N ILE A 188 -41.18 28.56 42.66
CA ILE A 188 -41.88 27.93 43.79
C ILE A 188 -41.18 28.25 45.11
N GLU A 189 -39.84 28.21 45.11
CA GLU A 189 -39.02 28.54 46.27
C GLU A 189 -39.16 30.02 46.66
N GLN A 190 -39.08 30.95 45.70
CA GLN A 190 -39.36 32.37 45.95
C GLN A 190 -40.75 32.59 46.55
N LYS A 191 -41.79 31.95 46.00
CA LYS A 191 -43.14 32.02 46.56
C LYS A 191 -43.22 31.46 47.98
N ARG A 192 -42.40 30.47 48.32
CA ARG A 192 -42.33 29.91 49.68
C ARG A 192 -41.65 30.91 50.63
N ASP A 193 -40.52 31.49 50.21
CA ASP A 193 -39.80 32.48 50.99
C ASP A 193 -40.64 33.73 51.24
N ASP A 194 -41.38 34.21 50.23
CA ASP A 194 -42.32 35.32 50.38
C ASP A 194 -43.44 35.01 51.37
N ARG A 195 -43.94 33.75 51.39
CA ARG A 195 -44.92 33.32 52.40
C ARG A 195 -44.32 33.30 53.79
N ILE A 196 -43.10 32.79 53.94
CA ILE A 196 -42.38 32.74 55.23
C ILE A 196 -42.12 34.17 55.74
N LYS A 197 -41.64 35.07 54.88
CA LYS A 197 -41.45 36.49 55.22
C LYS A 197 -42.73 37.15 55.68
N ARG A 198 -43.85 36.96 54.95
CA ARG A 198 -45.16 37.48 55.38
C ARG A 198 -45.62 36.89 56.71
N GLN A 199 -45.42 35.59 56.94
CA GLN A 199 -45.75 34.97 58.23
C GLN A 199 -44.89 35.50 59.37
N GLN A 200 -43.60 35.73 59.14
CA GLN A 200 -42.70 36.38 60.09
C GLN A 200 -43.14 37.80 60.39
N GLU A 201 -43.49 38.59 59.37
CA GLU A 201 -44.04 39.95 59.54
C GLU A 201 -45.32 39.94 60.38
N ILE A 202 -46.26 39.03 60.10
CA ILE A 202 -47.51 38.89 60.88
C ILE A 202 -47.20 38.48 62.32
N ALA A 203 -46.29 37.52 62.52
CA ALA A 203 -45.88 37.08 63.85
C ALA A 203 -45.17 38.20 64.64
N GLU A 204 -44.33 39.00 64.00
CA GLU A 204 -43.68 40.16 64.60
C GLU A 204 -44.69 41.24 64.99
N VAL A 205 -45.66 41.54 64.13
CA VAL A 205 -46.74 42.49 64.42
C VAL A 205 -47.58 41.98 65.60
N ALA A 206 -48.01 40.72 65.57
CA ALA A 206 -48.76 40.12 66.66
C ALA A 206 -47.97 40.09 67.98
N ALA A 207 -46.67 39.78 67.93
CA ALA A 207 -45.80 39.79 69.10
C ALA A 207 -45.62 41.21 69.66
N LYS A 208 -45.51 42.23 68.80
CA LYS A 208 -45.48 43.64 69.21
C LYS A 208 -46.80 44.04 69.88
N ASP A 209 -47.94 43.65 69.33
CA ASP A 209 -49.27 43.95 69.90
C ASP A 209 -49.50 43.24 71.24
N ILE A 210 -49.11 41.97 71.37
CA ILE A 210 -49.19 41.22 72.64
C ILE A 210 -48.28 41.85 73.69
N LYS A 211 -47.03 42.20 73.33
CA LYS A 211 -46.10 42.88 74.23
C LYS A 211 -46.66 44.21 74.70
N ASP A 212 -47.21 45.04 73.81
CA ASP A 212 -47.77 46.35 74.17
C ASP A 212 -49.05 46.22 75.02
N SER A 213 -49.93 45.26 74.71
CA SER A 213 -51.11 44.94 75.52
C SER A 213 -50.75 44.45 76.92
N ALA A 214 -49.77 43.54 77.02
CA ALA A 214 -49.25 43.07 78.30
C ALA A 214 -48.63 44.23 79.08
N LEU A 215 -47.81 45.07 78.44
CA LEU A 215 -47.18 46.22 79.08
C LEU A 215 -48.21 47.23 79.61
N LYS A 216 -49.30 47.46 78.86
CA LYS A 216 -50.46 48.26 79.32
C LYS A 216 -51.14 47.63 80.54
N LYS A 217 -51.36 46.30 80.55
CA LYS A 217 -51.93 45.59 81.71
C LYS A 217 -51.01 45.67 82.93
N TRP A 218 -49.70 45.43 82.76
CA TRP A 218 -48.71 45.55 83.83
C TRP A 218 -48.63 46.97 84.39
N ARG A 219 -48.71 48.00 83.53
CA ARG A 219 -48.79 49.40 83.99
C ARG A 219 -50.04 49.67 84.85
N LYS A 220 -51.22 49.20 84.40
CA LYS A 220 -52.47 49.32 85.18
C LYS A 220 -52.38 48.56 86.51
N LEU A 221 -51.87 47.33 86.49
CA LEU A 221 -51.71 46.48 87.67
C LEU A 221 -50.72 47.10 88.66
N LEU A 222 -49.59 47.64 88.19
CA LEU A 222 -48.62 48.34 89.01
C LEU A 222 -49.22 49.57 89.70
N LEU A 223 -50.06 50.35 89.00
CA LEU A 223 -50.77 51.48 89.58
C LEU A 223 -51.74 51.02 90.69
N VAL A 224 -52.49 49.96 90.46
CA VAL A 224 -53.38 49.35 91.47
C VAL A 224 -52.58 48.85 92.66
N HIS A 225 -51.46 48.16 92.46
CA HIS A 225 -50.60 47.70 93.56
C HIS A 225 -49.95 48.86 94.31
N LYS A 226 -49.52 49.93 93.64
CA LYS A 226 -49.01 51.12 94.34
C LYS A 226 -50.09 51.74 95.22
N PHE A 227 -51.32 51.84 94.70
CA PHE A 227 -52.46 52.33 95.46
C PHE A 227 -52.81 51.42 96.65
N LEU A 228 -52.95 50.12 96.40
CA LEU A 228 -53.27 49.13 97.43
C LEU A 228 -52.17 49.01 98.48
N ASN A 229 -50.90 49.03 98.08
CA ASN A 229 -49.77 48.98 99.00
C ASN A 229 -49.71 50.26 99.85
N SER A 230 -49.96 51.43 99.26
CA SER A 230 -50.12 52.67 100.03
C SER A 230 -51.28 52.56 101.03
N PHE A 231 -52.43 52.03 100.61
CA PHE A 231 -53.60 51.83 101.45
C PHE A 231 -53.37 50.81 102.57
N LEU A 232 -52.79 49.65 102.26
CA LEU A 232 -52.46 48.59 103.20
C LEU A 232 -51.36 49.02 104.16
N LYS A 233 -50.33 49.75 103.70
CA LYS A 233 -49.32 50.32 104.59
C LYS A 233 -49.97 51.28 105.58
N ASN A 234 -50.89 52.13 105.13
CA ASN A 234 -51.66 53.01 106.01
C ASN A 234 -52.59 52.24 106.96
N LYS A 235 -53.26 51.18 106.51
CA LYS A 235 -54.13 50.34 107.36
C LYS A 235 -53.31 49.51 108.36
N MET A 236 -52.20 48.93 107.94
CA MET A 236 -51.27 48.15 108.75
C MET A 236 -50.59 49.04 109.77
N GLN A 237 -50.22 50.27 109.43
CA GLN A 237 -49.65 51.19 110.41
C GLN A 237 -50.66 51.56 111.50
N ARG A 238 -51.95 51.66 111.16
CA ARG A 238 -53.04 51.78 112.16
C ARG A 238 -53.24 50.50 112.98
N GLY A 239 -53.20 49.33 112.33
CA GLY A 239 -53.37 48.03 113.00
C GLY A 239 -52.20 47.68 113.92
N ILE A 240 -50.96 47.90 113.48
CA ILE A 240 -49.75 47.74 114.29
C ILE A 240 -49.85 48.64 115.53
N ALA A 241 -50.23 49.90 115.37
CA ALA A 241 -50.46 50.78 116.53
C ALA A 241 -51.52 50.24 117.51
N GLN A 242 -52.54 49.55 116.99
CA GLN A 242 -53.62 48.97 117.81
C GLN A 242 -53.22 47.68 118.54
N TYR A 243 -52.37 46.84 117.95
CA TYR A 243 -51.99 45.52 118.48
C TYR A 243 -50.55 45.44 119.01
N GLN A 244 -49.80 46.54 119.01
CA GLN A 244 -48.42 46.60 119.51
C GLN A 244 -48.28 46.07 120.95
N ASN A 245 -49.28 46.34 121.80
CA ASN A 245 -49.32 45.82 123.17
C ASN A 245 -49.64 44.32 123.24
N LEU A 246 -50.43 43.79 122.31
CA LEU A 246 -50.81 42.38 122.28
C LEU A 246 -49.67 41.52 121.71
N GLU A 247 -48.96 42.01 120.67
CA GLU A 247 -47.76 41.39 120.11
C GLU A 247 -46.61 41.35 121.11
N MET A 248 -46.37 42.42 121.89
CA MET A 248 -45.39 42.37 122.99
C MET A 248 -45.76 41.32 124.06
N THR A 249 -47.05 41.11 124.29
CA THR A 249 -47.54 40.10 125.26
C THR A 249 -47.41 38.69 124.68
N PHE A 250 -47.68 38.52 123.38
CA PHE A 250 -47.53 37.24 122.67
C PHE A 250 -46.07 36.85 122.46
N GLN A 251 -45.16 37.81 122.20
CA GLN A 251 -43.71 37.55 122.18
C GLN A 251 -43.17 37.14 123.54
N LYS A 252 -43.70 37.69 124.65
CA LYS A 252 -43.36 37.22 125.99
C LYS A 252 -43.82 35.78 126.22
N ILE A 253 -45.00 35.39 125.72
CA ILE A 253 -45.50 34.01 125.82
C ILE A 253 -44.69 33.06 124.91
N LYS A 254 -44.38 33.48 123.68
CA LYS A 254 -43.59 32.72 122.70
C LYS A 254 -42.14 32.49 123.16
N ALA A 255 -41.53 33.49 123.80
CA ALA A 255 -40.21 33.37 124.42
C ALA A 255 -40.21 32.41 125.63
N SER A 256 -41.38 32.14 126.21
CA SER A 256 -41.54 31.28 127.40
C SER A 256 -41.85 29.82 127.08
N THR A 257 -42.34 29.49 125.88
CA THR A 257 -42.87 28.14 125.56
C THR A 257 -42.22 27.41 124.37
N GLY A 258 -41.40 28.09 123.57
CA GLY A 258 -40.44 27.44 122.67
C GLY A 258 -40.98 26.52 121.54
N ILE A 259 -42.29 26.45 121.30
CA ILE A 259 -42.88 25.62 120.24
C ILE A 259 -43.56 26.53 119.21
N THR A 260 -43.17 26.41 117.93
CA THR A 260 -43.47 27.42 116.90
C THR A 260 -44.55 27.07 115.89
N ASP A 261 -44.86 25.79 115.59
CA ASP A 261 -46.06 25.47 114.79
C ASP A 261 -46.47 24.00 114.92
N ALA A 262 -47.76 23.76 115.18
CA ALA A 262 -48.34 22.42 115.29
C ALA A 262 -48.71 21.84 113.91
N ASN A 263 -48.75 22.67 112.86
CA ASN A 263 -49.15 22.25 111.51
C ASN A 263 -48.09 21.44 110.76
N ASP A 264 -46.81 21.56 111.12
CA ASP A 264 -45.71 20.84 110.43
C ASP A 264 -45.69 19.33 110.70
N ILE A 265 -46.29 18.89 111.82
CA ILE A 265 -46.37 17.46 112.17
C ILE A 265 -47.46 16.75 111.36
N VAL A 266 -48.54 17.46 111.01
CA VAL A 266 -49.70 16.89 110.31
C VAL A 266 -49.44 16.70 108.81
N GLN A 267 -48.71 17.62 108.17
CA GLN A 267 -48.41 17.53 106.74
C GLN A 267 -47.51 16.33 106.37
N LYS A 268 -46.60 15.92 107.25
CA LYS A 268 -45.70 14.78 107.00
C LYS A 268 -46.38 13.42 107.14
N PHE A 269 -47.57 13.36 107.74
CA PHE A 269 -48.32 12.11 107.92
C PHE A 269 -49.28 11.80 106.75
N LEU A 270 -49.82 12.84 106.11
CA LEU A 270 -50.82 12.71 105.02
C LEU A 270 -50.23 12.41 103.63
N GLY A 271 -48.96 12.72 103.36
CA GLY A 271 -48.36 12.59 102.02
C GLY A 271 -47.81 11.20 101.64
N ARG A 272 -47.79 10.24 102.57
CA ARG A 272 -47.10 8.95 102.37
C ARG A 272 -47.79 8.03 101.36
N GLU A 273 -49.12 7.99 101.35
CA GLU A 273 -49.88 7.09 100.44
C GLU A 273 -49.98 7.63 99.01
N GLN A 274 -50.06 8.96 98.85
CA GLN A 274 -50.13 9.61 97.53
C GLN A 274 -48.85 9.39 96.71
N THR A 275 -47.69 9.37 97.38
CA THR A 275 -46.39 9.14 96.74
C THR A 275 -46.24 7.70 96.24
N TYR A 276 -46.85 6.73 96.94
CA TYR A 276 -46.81 5.32 96.56
C TYR A 276 -47.69 5.01 95.32
N ALA A 277 -48.87 5.64 95.24
CA ALA A 277 -49.76 5.52 94.08
C ALA A 277 -49.12 6.08 92.79
N HIS A 278 -48.42 7.21 92.88
CA HIS A 278 -47.72 7.81 91.74
C HIS A 278 -46.56 6.95 91.22
N LEU A 279 -45.88 6.24 92.12
CA LEU A 279 -44.78 5.34 91.76
C LEU A 279 -45.30 4.13 90.97
N LEU A 280 -46.43 3.55 91.36
CA LEU A 280 -47.06 2.41 90.68
C LEU A 280 -47.53 2.75 89.26
N ILE A 281 -48.11 3.93 89.06
CA ILE A 281 -48.52 4.42 87.73
C ILE A 281 -47.29 4.58 86.84
N SER A 282 -46.21 5.16 87.37
CA SER A 282 -44.95 5.35 86.62
C SER A 282 -44.33 4.01 86.20
N ILE A 283 -44.35 3.00 87.07
CA ILE A 283 -43.85 1.64 86.74
C ILE A 283 -44.65 1.04 85.57
N SER A 284 -45.98 1.12 85.60
CA SER A 284 -46.86 0.65 84.50
C SER A 284 -46.54 1.34 83.16
N ASP A 285 -46.31 2.66 83.17
CA ASP A 285 -46.01 3.41 81.96
C ASP A 285 -44.62 3.08 81.40
N TYR A 286 -43.63 2.82 82.28
CA TYR A 286 -42.31 2.35 81.86
C TYR A 286 -42.36 0.91 81.31
N GLU A 287 -43.18 0.01 81.85
CA GLU A 287 -43.36 -1.34 81.30
C GLU A 287 -43.98 -1.32 79.89
N LYS A 288 -44.97 -0.46 79.66
CA LYS A 288 -45.54 -0.25 78.31
C LYS A 288 -44.49 0.25 77.33
N LYS A 289 -43.64 1.19 77.76
CA LYS A 289 -42.57 1.75 76.92
C LYS A 289 -41.50 0.70 76.58
N ILE A 290 -41.15 -0.17 77.53
CA ILE A 290 -40.22 -1.29 77.30
C ILE A 290 -40.78 -2.28 76.28
N ASN A 291 -42.08 -2.61 76.35
CA ASN A 291 -42.71 -3.52 75.39
C ASN A 291 -42.78 -2.92 73.97
N ALA A 292 -43.07 -1.62 73.85
CA ALA A 292 -43.05 -0.94 72.55
C ALA A 292 -41.66 -0.98 71.90
N LEU A 293 -40.60 -0.67 72.67
CA LEU A 293 -39.22 -0.71 72.19
C LEU A 293 -38.75 -2.12 71.81
N LYS A 294 -39.26 -3.17 72.48
CA LYS A 294 -38.95 -4.56 72.10
C LYS A 294 -39.55 -4.93 70.73
N ASN A 295 -40.78 -4.52 70.45
CA ASN A 295 -41.44 -4.79 69.17
C ASN A 295 -40.74 -4.05 68.02
N GLU A 296 -40.38 -2.78 68.22
CA GLU A 296 -39.63 -1.98 67.23
C GLU A 296 -38.26 -2.60 66.92
N ASN A 297 -37.57 -3.12 67.94
CA ASN A 297 -36.28 -3.79 67.75
C ASN A 297 -36.42 -5.12 66.97
N GLN A 298 -37.51 -5.86 67.17
CA GLN A 298 -37.82 -7.05 66.36
C GLN A 298 -38.09 -6.69 64.89
N GLU A 299 -38.85 -5.63 64.62
CA GLU A 299 -39.10 -5.17 63.25
C GLU A 299 -37.81 -4.73 62.55
N LEU A 300 -36.94 -4.00 63.26
CA LEU A 300 -35.64 -3.58 62.74
C LEU A 300 -34.71 -4.76 62.46
N GLN A 301 -34.68 -5.79 63.31
CA GLN A 301 -33.93 -7.02 63.04
C GLN A 301 -34.46 -7.75 61.79
N THR A 302 -35.77 -7.76 61.59
CA THR A 302 -36.39 -8.38 60.42
C THR A 302 -36.06 -7.61 59.14
N GLN A 303 -36.08 -6.27 59.18
CA GLN A 303 -35.65 -5.42 58.07
C GLN A 303 -34.16 -5.59 57.74
N TYR A 304 -33.31 -5.66 58.77
CA TYR A 304 -31.88 -5.90 58.59
C TYR A 304 -31.59 -7.25 57.92
N SER A 305 -32.30 -8.31 58.32
CA SER A 305 -32.19 -9.63 57.68
C SER A 305 -32.58 -9.59 56.20
N ASN A 306 -33.67 -8.90 55.87
CA ASN A 306 -34.13 -8.76 54.48
C ASN A 306 -33.15 -7.96 53.60
N LEU A 307 -32.60 -6.86 54.12
CA LEU A 307 -31.58 -6.08 53.39
C LEU A 307 -30.29 -6.89 53.18
N LYS A 308 -29.86 -7.66 54.19
CA LYS A 308 -28.68 -8.52 54.08
C LYS A 308 -28.85 -9.58 52.98
N GLN A 309 -30.05 -10.12 52.83
CA GLN A 309 -30.38 -11.10 51.78
C GLN A 309 -30.39 -10.47 50.39
N GLN A 310 -30.97 -9.27 50.22
CA GLN A 310 -30.90 -8.53 48.96
C GLN A 310 -29.46 -8.20 48.54
N TYR A 311 -28.59 -7.84 49.49
CA TYR A 311 -27.20 -7.55 49.21
C TYR A 311 -26.41 -8.78 48.74
N THR A 312 -26.73 -9.96 49.30
CA THR A 312 -26.08 -11.22 48.89
C THR A 312 -26.55 -11.70 47.52
N ASP A 313 -27.77 -11.38 47.11
CA ASP A 313 -28.27 -11.72 45.78
C ASP A 313 -27.70 -10.79 44.69
N MET A 314 -27.55 -9.49 44.96
CA MET A 314 -26.87 -8.58 44.02
C MET A 314 -25.39 -8.90 43.84
N ASP A 315 -24.70 -9.33 44.90
CA ASP A 315 -23.27 -9.69 44.82
C ASP A 315 -23.03 -10.95 43.96
N LYS A 316 -23.98 -11.90 43.97
CA LYS A 316 -23.96 -13.07 43.08
C LYS A 316 -24.18 -12.68 41.62
N GLU A 317 -25.11 -11.76 41.35
CA GLU A 317 -25.38 -11.26 40.00
C GLU A 317 -24.17 -10.51 39.41
N PHE A 318 -23.51 -9.70 40.25
CA PHE A 318 -22.29 -9.00 39.87
C PHE A 318 -21.12 -9.94 39.56
N GLN A 319 -20.96 -11.02 40.33
CA GLN A 319 -19.94 -12.02 40.05
C GLN A 319 -20.18 -12.76 38.73
N VAL A 320 -21.43 -13.15 38.43
CA VAL A 320 -21.78 -13.83 37.17
C VAL A 320 -21.47 -12.95 35.95
N GLU A 321 -21.82 -11.66 36.00
CA GLU A 321 -21.53 -10.72 34.91
C GLU A 321 -20.01 -10.50 34.76
N THR A 322 -19.27 -10.47 35.86
CA THR A 322 -17.79 -10.36 35.85
C THR A 322 -17.13 -11.59 35.22
N TYR A 323 -17.66 -12.80 35.46
CA TYR A 323 -17.16 -14.01 34.82
C TYR A 323 -17.43 -14.03 33.31
N ARG A 324 -18.60 -13.55 32.89
CA ARG A 324 -18.98 -13.46 31.48
C ARG A 324 -18.09 -12.49 30.71
N GLN A 325 -17.82 -11.32 31.29
CA GLN A 325 -16.90 -10.34 30.70
C GLN A 325 -15.46 -10.86 30.60
N LYS A 326 -15.01 -11.68 31.56
CA LYS A 326 -13.69 -12.34 31.49
C LYS A 326 -13.62 -13.39 30.38
N GLU A 327 -14.71 -14.11 30.13
CA GLU A 327 -14.79 -15.10 29.06
C GLU A 327 -14.75 -14.44 27.67
N ASP A 328 -15.48 -13.34 27.48
CA ASP A 328 -15.43 -12.53 26.26
C ASP A 328 -14.04 -11.92 26.00
N LEU A 329 -13.37 -11.45 27.07
CA LEU A 329 -11.99 -10.95 27.01
C LEU A 329 -11.01 -12.06 26.60
N PHE A 330 -11.18 -13.27 27.12
CA PHE A 330 -10.36 -14.42 26.77
C PHE A 330 -10.53 -14.84 25.31
N GLU A 331 -11.76 -14.81 24.77
CA GLU A 331 -12.00 -15.06 23.35
C GLU A 331 -11.38 -13.99 22.44
N GLN A 332 -11.43 -12.71 22.84
CA GLN A 332 -10.79 -11.62 22.11
C GLN A 332 -9.26 -11.75 22.10
N ASP A 333 -8.65 -12.08 23.24
CA ASP A 333 -7.20 -12.32 23.32
C ASP A 333 -6.77 -13.49 22.43
N LYS A 334 -7.56 -14.56 22.36
CA LYS A 334 -7.31 -15.70 21.47
C LYS A 334 -7.34 -15.28 19.99
N LEU A 335 -8.31 -14.46 19.59
CA LEU A 335 -8.39 -13.91 18.24
C LEU A 335 -7.20 -13.02 17.89
N VAL A 336 -6.75 -12.17 18.83
CA VAL A 336 -5.54 -11.34 18.66
C VAL A 336 -4.32 -12.23 18.46
N GLN A 337 -4.17 -13.29 19.26
CA GLN A 337 -3.06 -14.22 19.16
C GLN A 337 -3.01 -14.93 17.80
N GLU A 338 -4.16 -15.39 17.27
CA GLU A 338 -4.23 -15.98 15.93
C GLU A 338 -3.85 -15.00 14.81
N VAL A 339 -4.22 -13.72 14.96
CA VAL A 339 -3.88 -12.67 13.98
C VAL A 339 -2.38 -12.35 14.05
N GLU A 340 -1.80 -12.28 15.24
CA GLU A 340 -0.35 -12.11 15.42
C GLU A 340 0.45 -13.28 14.83
N GLU A 341 -0.01 -14.52 15.03
CA GLU A 341 0.60 -15.69 14.41
C GLU A 341 0.53 -15.62 12.87
N LYS A 342 -0.61 -15.23 12.30
CA LYS A 342 -0.74 -15.02 10.85
C LYS A 342 0.17 -13.90 10.35
N ALA A 343 0.29 -12.80 11.09
CA ALA A 343 1.16 -11.67 10.75
C ALA A 343 2.65 -12.06 10.81
N THR A 344 3.07 -12.82 11.82
CA THR A 344 4.46 -13.30 11.92
C THR A 344 4.81 -14.29 10.80
N VAL A 345 3.88 -15.18 10.43
CA VAL A 345 4.05 -16.07 9.26
C VAL A 345 4.15 -15.27 7.96
N ALA A 346 3.30 -14.26 7.78
CA ALA A 346 3.36 -13.36 6.62
C ALA A 346 4.69 -12.60 6.56
N GLY A 347 5.18 -12.07 7.68
CA GLY A 347 6.47 -11.39 7.76
C GLY A 347 7.67 -12.33 7.51
N LEU A 348 7.59 -13.59 7.94
CA LEU A 348 8.60 -14.61 7.61
C LEU A 348 8.59 -14.94 6.11
N LEU A 349 7.42 -15.03 5.49
CA LEU A 349 7.27 -15.23 4.04
C LEU A 349 7.82 -14.03 3.26
N GLU A 350 7.49 -12.81 3.67
CA GLU A 350 8.02 -11.59 3.06
C GLU A 350 9.55 -11.58 3.12
N ASN A 351 10.14 -11.85 4.29
CA ASN A 351 11.59 -11.92 4.45
C ASN A 351 12.23 -13.02 3.59
N LYS A 352 11.59 -14.19 3.46
CA LYS A 352 12.05 -15.26 2.56
C LYS A 352 11.98 -14.81 1.10
N LEU A 353 10.89 -14.18 0.68
CA LEU A 353 10.72 -13.66 -0.68
C LEU A 353 11.78 -12.60 -0.99
N ARG A 354 12.01 -11.68 -0.04
CA ARG A 354 13.03 -10.62 -0.12
C ARG A 354 14.44 -11.19 -0.20
N ASN A 355 14.74 -12.21 0.58
CA ASN A 355 16.02 -12.92 0.55
C ASN A 355 16.21 -13.72 -0.74
N TRP A 356 15.17 -14.39 -1.23
CA TRP A 356 15.19 -15.12 -2.49
C TRP A 356 15.40 -14.16 -3.67
N MET A 357 14.63 -13.07 -3.73
CA MET A 357 14.83 -12.00 -4.71
C MET A 357 16.23 -11.41 -4.62
N SER A 358 16.74 -11.12 -3.41
CA SER A 358 18.09 -10.59 -3.24
C SER A 358 19.18 -11.58 -3.68
N ARG A 359 18.99 -12.89 -3.49
CA ARG A 359 19.92 -13.93 -3.98
C ARG A 359 19.83 -14.07 -5.50
N GLY A 360 18.63 -14.02 -6.07
CA GLY A 360 18.40 -14.03 -7.52
C GLY A 360 19.05 -12.82 -8.20
N LEU A 361 18.82 -11.63 -7.66
CA LEU A 361 19.45 -10.38 -8.09
C LEU A 361 20.98 -10.45 -8.05
N LYS A 362 21.56 -10.98 -6.96
CA LYS A 362 23.02 -11.18 -6.86
C LYS A 362 23.55 -12.14 -7.92
N LYS A 363 22.87 -13.26 -8.20
CA LYS A 363 23.26 -14.21 -9.27
C LYS A 363 23.17 -13.59 -10.66
N LEU A 364 22.26 -12.63 -10.85
CA LEU A 364 22.10 -11.92 -12.11
C LEU A 364 23.08 -10.75 -12.28
N GLY A 365 23.80 -10.35 -11.22
CA GLY A 365 24.75 -9.23 -11.23
C GLY A 365 24.08 -7.86 -11.11
N LEU A 366 22.82 -7.81 -10.67
CA LEU A 366 22.00 -6.60 -10.62
C LEU A 366 21.99 -6.01 -9.20
N GLN A 367 22.09 -4.68 -9.10
CA GLN A 367 21.99 -3.99 -7.81
C GLN A 367 20.54 -3.93 -7.31
N LYS A 368 20.36 -3.88 -5.98
CA LYS A 368 19.05 -3.94 -5.27
C LYS A 368 18.03 -2.85 -5.67
N ASN A 369 18.43 -1.79 -6.36
CA ASN A 369 17.59 -0.62 -6.64
C ASN A 369 17.06 -0.58 -8.09
N GLN A 370 17.30 -1.61 -8.88
CA GLN A 370 16.73 -1.69 -10.22
C GLN A 370 15.31 -2.24 -10.11
N GLY A 371 14.31 -1.45 -10.54
CA GLY A 371 12.90 -1.84 -10.49
C GLY A 371 12.67 -3.19 -11.19
N PHE A 372 11.57 -3.88 -10.83
CA PHE A 372 11.24 -5.22 -11.32
C PHE A 372 11.40 -5.40 -12.84
N GLN A 373 11.13 -4.34 -13.61
CA GLN A 373 11.26 -4.33 -15.06
C GLN A 373 12.70 -4.53 -15.56
N ALA A 374 13.68 -3.90 -14.91
CA ALA A 374 15.09 -4.03 -15.27
C ALA A 374 15.64 -5.44 -15.02
N ILE A 375 15.10 -6.14 -14.01
CA ILE A 375 15.43 -7.55 -13.75
C ILE A 375 14.93 -8.43 -14.89
N ILE A 376 13.69 -8.21 -15.34
CA ILE A 376 13.09 -8.95 -16.45
C ILE A 376 13.88 -8.73 -17.73
N ASP A 377 14.32 -7.50 -18.00
CA ASP A 377 15.05 -7.15 -19.21
C ASP A 377 16.45 -7.78 -19.23
N SER A 378 17.20 -7.77 -18.12
CA SER A 378 18.49 -8.46 -18.02
C SER A 378 18.39 -9.99 -18.03
N VAL A 379 17.30 -10.57 -17.51
CA VAL A 379 17.05 -12.02 -17.62
C VAL A 379 16.73 -12.39 -19.07
N ARG A 380 15.94 -11.55 -19.77
CA ARG A 380 15.68 -11.71 -21.21
C ARG A 380 16.96 -11.64 -22.03
N GLU A 381 17.81 -10.65 -21.76
CA GLU A 381 19.07 -10.46 -22.47
C GLU A 381 20.02 -11.66 -22.28
N LYS A 382 20.14 -12.18 -21.05
CA LYS A 382 20.94 -13.39 -20.79
C LYS A 382 20.34 -14.66 -21.40
N LEU A 383 19.01 -14.80 -21.41
CA LEU A 383 18.34 -15.93 -22.06
C LEU A 383 18.54 -15.92 -23.58
N VAL A 384 18.45 -14.75 -24.22
CA VAL A 384 18.63 -14.61 -25.68
C VAL A 384 20.05 -14.95 -26.13
N ASN A 385 21.05 -14.81 -25.24
CA ASN A 385 22.45 -15.13 -25.53
C ASN A 385 22.84 -16.60 -25.24
N LEU A 386 21.94 -17.43 -24.69
CA LEU A 386 22.18 -18.86 -24.45
C LEU A 386 21.75 -19.71 -25.66
N SER A 387 22.60 -20.64 -26.08
CA SER A 387 22.28 -21.65 -27.11
C SER A 387 21.03 -22.44 -26.73
N THR A 388 20.21 -22.83 -27.72
CA THR A 388 18.97 -23.59 -27.52
C THR A 388 19.18 -24.88 -26.71
N LYS A 389 20.38 -25.49 -26.79
CA LYS A 389 20.74 -26.68 -26.01
C LYS A 389 20.95 -26.36 -24.52
N ASP A 390 21.55 -25.23 -24.20
CA ASP A 390 21.81 -24.79 -22.83
C ASP A 390 20.55 -24.26 -22.14
N GLN A 391 19.63 -23.64 -22.89
CA GLN A 391 18.32 -23.23 -22.40
C GLN A 391 17.48 -24.44 -21.95
N GLN A 392 17.56 -25.55 -22.69
CA GLN A 392 16.79 -26.77 -22.40
C GLN A 392 17.35 -27.52 -21.19
N ASP A 393 18.68 -27.56 -21.03
CA ASP A 393 19.33 -28.13 -19.84
C ASP A 393 19.10 -27.28 -18.57
N LEU A 394 19.04 -25.96 -18.68
CA LEU A 394 18.66 -25.06 -17.58
C LEU A 394 17.19 -25.23 -17.17
N LEU A 395 16.29 -25.37 -18.15
CA LEU A 395 14.87 -25.63 -17.89
C LEU A 395 14.69 -26.98 -17.19
N ASN A 396 15.38 -28.02 -17.66
CA ASN A 396 15.33 -29.36 -17.08
C ASN A 396 15.92 -29.39 -15.66
N LYS A 397 17.06 -28.73 -15.41
CA LYS A 397 17.63 -28.58 -14.06
C LYS A 397 16.75 -27.75 -13.12
N SER A 398 16.13 -26.69 -13.63
CA SER A 398 15.20 -25.85 -12.84
C SER A 398 13.93 -26.62 -12.47
N MET A 399 13.37 -27.41 -13.38
CA MET A 399 12.23 -28.26 -13.08
C MET A 399 12.60 -29.39 -12.11
N LEU A 400 13.77 -30.02 -12.25
CA LEU A 400 14.20 -31.05 -11.31
C LEU A 400 14.35 -30.50 -9.88
N ASN A 401 14.94 -29.33 -9.72
CA ASN A 401 15.11 -28.70 -8.40
C ASN A 401 13.79 -28.20 -7.81
N ALA A 402 12.89 -27.64 -8.63
CA ALA A 402 11.56 -27.24 -8.17
C ALA A 402 10.71 -28.45 -7.72
N VAL A 403 10.85 -29.59 -8.40
CA VAL A 403 10.16 -30.83 -8.05
C VAL A 403 10.77 -31.50 -6.82
N SER A 404 12.09 -31.39 -6.58
CA SER A 404 12.70 -31.89 -5.34
C SER A 404 12.31 -31.04 -4.12
N ASP A 405 12.27 -29.71 -4.26
CA ASP A 405 11.90 -28.79 -3.17
C ASP A 405 10.42 -28.90 -2.75
N ILE A 406 9.55 -29.35 -3.65
CA ILE A 406 8.12 -29.59 -3.37
C ILE A 406 7.88 -30.97 -2.72
N LYS A 407 8.74 -31.96 -2.96
CA LYS A 407 8.58 -33.32 -2.41
C LYS A 407 9.09 -33.49 -0.98
N ASP A 408 9.91 -32.58 -0.47
CA ASP A 408 10.37 -32.61 0.92
C ASP A 408 9.29 -32.12 1.90
N GLN A 409 8.30 -32.97 2.19
CA GLN A 409 7.35 -32.75 3.28
C GLN A 409 8.02 -32.56 4.66
N GLU A 410 9.28 -33.01 4.83
CA GLU A 410 10.09 -32.71 6.02
C GLU A 410 10.56 -31.25 6.08
N PHE A 411 10.72 -30.56 4.96
CA PHE A 411 11.17 -29.15 4.91
C PHE A 411 10.08 -28.20 5.42
N LEU A 412 8.80 -28.53 5.18
CA LEU A 412 7.64 -27.85 5.77
C LEU A 412 7.56 -28.07 7.29
N LYS A 413 7.90 -29.27 7.79
CA LYS A 413 7.85 -29.59 9.23
C LYS A 413 9.03 -29.03 10.04
N ARG A 414 10.25 -28.93 9.46
CA ARG A 414 11.43 -28.38 10.17
C ARG A 414 11.47 -26.85 10.20
N ASN A 415 10.84 -26.15 9.25
CA ASN A 415 10.91 -24.68 9.16
C ASN A 415 9.74 -23.91 9.79
N VAL A 416 8.72 -24.61 10.32
CA VAL A 416 7.57 -24.01 11.04
C VAL A 416 7.72 -24.17 12.56
N ARG A 417 8.87 -24.63 13.05
CA ARG A 417 9.13 -24.69 14.50
C ARG A 417 9.50 -23.30 15.01
N VAL A 418 8.50 -22.44 15.19
CA VAL A 418 8.61 -21.22 15.98
C VAL A 418 8.92 -21.66 17.42
N LYS A 419 10.13 -21.39 17.90
CA LYS A 419 10.44 -21.57 19.33
C LYS A 419 9.52 -20.60 20.09
N PRO A 420 8.71 -21.07 21.07
CA PRO A 420 7.93 -20.17 21.90
C PRO A 420 8.89 -19.20 22.58
N LYS A 421 8.67 -17.89 22.37
CA LYS A 421 9.33 -16.85 23.17
C LYS A 421 8.98 -17.16 24.62
N LYS A 422 10.00 -17.31 25.47
CA LYS A 422 9.84 -17.45 26.92
C LYS A 422 8.92 -16.33 27.40
N GLN A 423 7.72 -16.69 27.83
CA GLN A 423 6.83 -15.81 28.56
C GLN A 423 7.58 -15.37 29.82
N LEU A 424 7.79 -14.08 29.95
CA LEU A 424 8.26 -13.46 31.18
C LEU A 424 7.06 -13.51 32.15
N THR A 425 6.94 -14.60 32.88
CA THR A 425 5.98 -14.72 33.99
C THR A 425 6.46 -13.83 35.13
N GLN A 426 6.01 -12.58 35.14
CA GLN A 426 5.94 -11.80 36.39
C GLN A 426 4.75 -12.35 37.18
N SER A 427 5.03 -13.38 37.96
CA SER A 427 4.19 -13.85 39.03
C SER A 427 4.08 -12.77 40.10
N HIS A 428 2.96 -12.05 40.14
CA HIS A 428 2.57 -11.32 41.35
C HIS A 428 2.19 -12.34 42.41
N THR A 429 3.08 -12.47 43.38
CA THR A 429 2.91 -13.19 44.64
C THR A 429 1.81 -12.51 45.46
N ASN A 430 0.68 -13.20 45.61
CA ASN A 430 -0.28 -12.90 46.66
C ASN A 430 0.33 -13.33 48.00
N HIS A 431 0.87 -12.38 48.75
CA HIS A 431 1.24 -12.59 50.14
C HIS A 431 0.11 -12.09 51.04
N SER A 432 -0.55 -13.05 51.66
CA SER A 432 -1.19 -12.98 52.97
C SER A 432 -0.51 -11.98 53.90
N MET A 433 -1.30 -11.15 54.59
CA MET A 433 -1.14 -10.99 56.04
C MET A 433 -2.39 -10.40 56.68
N ASP A 434 -2.74 -11.08 57.74
CA ASP A 434 -3.76 -10.83 58.74
C ASP A 434 -3.23 -9.83 59.79
N GLN A 435 -4.15 -9.24 60.54
CA GLN A 435 -4.01 -8.73 61.91
C GLN A 435 -3.06 -7.54 62.27
N SER A 436 -3.72 -6.46 62.72
CA SER A 436 -3.51 -5.70 63.96
C SER A 436 -2.09 -5.29 64.42
N SER A 437 -1.87 -3.99 64.62
CA SER A 437 -1.46 -3.45 65.94
C SER A 437 -1.38 -1.92 65.88
N ILE A 438 -2.03 -1.30 66.87
CA ILE A 438 -1.81 0.06 67.35
C ILE A 438 -0.31 0.29 67.64
N LYS A 439 0.18 1.49 67.35
CA LYS A 439 1.08 2.28 68.21
C LYS A 439 1.15 3.74 67.74
N ASP A 440 0.79 4.62 68.66
CA ASP A 440 1.20 6.02 68.71
C ASP A 440 2.73 6.11 68.70
N ASP A 441 3.28 7.09 68.00
CA ASP A 441 4.41 7.90 68.50
C ASP A 441 4.49 9.20 67.68
N GLU A 442 4.57 10.29 68.44
CA GLU A 442 4.77 11.67 68.00
C GLU A 442 6.16 11.91 67.40
N ASP A 443 6.24 13.02 66.66
CA ASP A 443 7.43 13.84 66.42
C ASP A 443 8.63 13.23 65.69
N MET A 444 8.69 13.48 64.38
CA MET A 444 9.96 13.90 63.77
C MET A 444 9.72 14.77 62.53
N PHE A 445 9.76 16.08 62.78
CA PHE A 445 10.09 17.11 61.81
C PHE A 445 11.44 16.77 61.16
N ASP A 446 11.50 16.71 59.83
CA ASP A 446 12.68 17.17 59.09
C ASP A 446 12.24 17.68 57.73
N GLU A 447 12.63 18.93 57.49
CA GLU A 447 12.39 19.73 56.29
C GLU A 447 12.92 19.04 55.03
N LEU A 448 12.05 18.90 54.02
CA LEU A 448 12.48 18.67 52.64
C LEU A 448 11.91 19.77 51.72
N PRO A 449 12.66 20.13 50.66
CA PRO A 449 12.49 21.40 49.97
C PRO A 449 11.30 21.33 49.01
N ILE A 450 10.33 22.20 49.20
CA ILE A 450 9.25 22.50 48.26
C ILE A 450 9.91 23.17 47.04
N LYS A 451 10.24 22.42 45.98
CA LYS A 451 10.69 23.01 44.71
C LYS A 451 10.61 22.14 43.45
N GLU A 452 9.88 21.02 43.45
CA GLU A 452 9.71 20.19 42.24
C GLU A 452 8.26 20.10 41.72
N ASP A 453 7.25 20.53 42.49
CA ASP A 453 5.85 20.40 42.08
C ASP A 453 5.39 21.37 40.97
N GLU A 454 6.11 22.48 40.73
CA GLU A 454 5.76 23.42 39.64
C GLU A 454 6.25 22.94 38.25
N GLU A 455 7.30 22.11 38.17
CA GLU A 455 7.74 21.54 36.89
C GLU A 455 6.84 20.38 36.47
N ASP A 456 6.35 19.58 37.42
CA ASP A 456 5.43 18.47 37.14
C ASP A 456 4.05 18.96 36.67
N GLU A 457 3.51 20.05 37.24
CA GLU A 457 2.26 20.67 36.76
C GLU A 457 2.42 21.26 35.34
N LEU A 458 3.59 21.84 35.03
CA LEU A 458 3.88 22.38 33.69
C LEU A 458 4.11 21.28 32.64
N GLU A 459 4.63 20.12 33.02
CA GLU A 459 4.73 18.96 32.13
C GLU A 459 3.36 18.32 31.89
N GLU A 460 2.51 18.23 32.91
CA GLU A 460 1.15 17.71 32.78
C GLU A 460 0.28 18.61 31.89
N GLU A 461 0.40 19.94 32.02
CA GLU A 461 -0.33 20.89 31.17
C GLU A 461 0.15 20.84 29.70
N LYS A 462 1.44 20.63 29.45
CA LYS A 462 1.99 20.39 28.10
C LYS A 462 1.50 19.08 27.48
N LEU A 463 1.37 18.02 28.28
CA LEU A 463 0.84 16.72 27.85
C LEU A 463 -0.65 16.81 27.50
N ILE A 464 -1.43 17.56 28.28
CA ILE A 464 -2.84 17.81 27.99
C ILE A 464 -3.00 18.65 26.71
N GLU A 465 -2.17 19.67 26.51
CA GLU A 465 -2.24 20.50 25.30
C GLU A 465 -1.77 19.72 24.05
N GLN A 466 -0.77 18.83 24.18
CA GLN A 466 -0.40 17.88 23.11
C GLN A 466 -1.52 16.89 22.80
N LEU A 467 -2.22 16.35 23.80
CA LEU A 467 -3.37 15.46 23.58
C LEU A 467 -4.53 16.22 22.92
N ARG A 468 -4.76 17.49 23.26
CA ARG A 468 -5.77 18.34 22.61
C ARG A 468 -5.42 18.62 21.15
N GLU A 469 -4.16 18.90 20.85
CA GLU A 469 -3.68 19.07 19.48
C GLU A 469 -3.72 17.75 18.70
N GLU A 470 -3.36 16.61 19.29
CA GLU A 470 -3.51 15.30 18.66
C GLU A 470 -4.98 14.93 18.40
N ILE A 471 -5.90 15.29 19.31
CA ILE A 471 -7.33 15.09 19.11
C ILE A 471 -7.84 16.03 18.01
N LYS A 472 -7.39 17.29 17.94
CA LYS A 472 -7.72 18.21 16.83
C LYS A 472 -7.19 17.69 15.50
N VAL A 473 -5.97 17.15 15.45
CA VAL A 473 -5.36 16.58 14.24
C VAL A 473 -6.04 15.26 13.84
N LYS A 474 -6.43 14.41 14.81
CA LYS A 474 -7.24 13.20 14.55
C LYS A 474 -8.65 13.56 14.08
N ASN A 475 -9.21 14.67 14.54
CA ASN A 475 -10.50 15.21 14.07
C ASN A 475 -10.39 15.98 12.75
N HIS A 476 -9.18 16.28 12.25
CA HIS A 476 -8.93 16.85 10.91
C HIS A 476 -8.41 15.80 9.89
N LYS A 477 -8.09 14.58 10.34
CA LYS A 477 -7.69 13.43 9.49
C LYS A 477 -8.72 12.29 9.45
N LYS A 478 -9.88 12.48 10.09
CA LYS A 478 -11.15 11.85 9.75
C LYS A 478 -12.05 12.91 9.14
#